data_AF-A0A9N9JPJ1-F1
#
_entry.id   AF-A0A9N9JPJ1-F1
#
_cell.length_a   1.000
_cell.length_b   1.000
_cell.length_c   1.000
_cell.angle_alpha   90.00
_cell.angle_beta   90.00
_cell.angle_gamma   90.00
#
_symmetry.space_group_name_H-M   'P 1'
#
loop_
_entity.id
_entity.type
_entity.pdbx_description
1 polymer ?
#
loop_
_entity_poly.entity_id
_entity_poly.type
_entity_poly.pdbx_seq_one_letter_code
_entity_poly.pdbx_strand_id
1 'polypeptide(L)' 'EEIAAEFQCDRSTVSKILKQKQWSDISEVSKNANAFKTTSPKFPQIEQALGMWIGTAEQRQLILTGEVIRQKAL' A
#
# COMPACT_ATOMS: atom_id res chain seq x y z
N GLU A 1 -21.97 3.22 22.44
CA GLU A 1 -22.52 2.23 21.48
C GLU A 1 -22.88 2.84 20.13
N GLU A 2 -22.94 4.17 20.03
CA GLU A 2 -23.46 4.87 18.86
C GLU A 2 -22.67 4.64 17.56
N ILE A 3 -21.34 4.59 17.60
CA ILE A 3 -20.52 4.48 16.38
C ILE A 3 -20.75 3.14 15.63
N ALA A 4 -20.90 2.03 16.34
CA ALA A 4 -21.14 0.73 15.69
C ALA A 4 -22.49 0.69 14.96
N ALA A 5 -23.52 1.29 15.58
CA ALA A 5 -24.85 1.38 15.02
C ALA A 5 -24.91 2.39 13.85
N GLU A 6 -24.23 3.54 13.99
CA GLU A 6 -24.17 4.60 12.97
C GLU A 6 -23.51 4.11 11.67
N PHE A 7 -22.45 3.31 11.78
CA PHE A 7 -21.74 2.74 10.64
C PHE A 7 -22.19 1.32 10.26
N GLN A 8 -23.28 0.82 10.84
CA GLN A 8 -23.86 -0.51 10.59
C GLN A 8 -22.81 -1.64 10.62
N CYS A 9 -21.90 -1.59 11.59
CA CYS A 9 -20.81 -2.56 11.70
C CYS A 9 -20.73 -3.13 13.11
N ASP A 10 -20.26 -4.38 13.20
CA ASP A 10 -20.06 -5.02 14.50
C ASP A 10 -19.08 -4.25 15.39
N ARG A 11 -19.33 -4.30 16.71
CA ARG A 11 -18.40 -3.77 17.73
C ARG A 11 -16.98 -4.31 17.56
N SER A 12 -16.86 -5.57 17.13
CA SER A 12 -15.58 -6.22 16.87
C SER A 12 -14.84 -5.56 15.70
N THR A 13 -15.55 -5.07 14.68
CA THR A 13 -15.01 -4.30 13.55
C THR A 13 -14.54 -2.92 14.00
N VAL A 14 -15.35 -2.18 14.75
CA VAL A 14 -14.96 -0.88 15.33
C VAL A 14 -13.72 -1.03 16.20
N SER A 15 -13.67 -2.06 17.05
CA SER A 15 -12.50 -2.32 17.91
C SER A 15 -11.25 -2.70 17.11
N LYS A 16 -11.39 -3.46 16.00
CA LYS A 16 -10.26 -3.80 15.12
C LYS A 16 -9.66 -2.57 14.44
N ILE A 17 -10.50 -1.68 13.94
CA ILE A 17 -10.07 -0.43 13.28
C ILE A 17 -9.34 0.45 14.30
N LEU A 18 -9.94 0.71 15.46
CA LEU A 18 -9.35 1.56 16.49
C LEU A 18 -8.03 1.02 17.08
N LYS A 19 -7.84 -0.31 17.11
CA LYS A 19 -6.62 -0.94 17.64
C LYS A 19 -5.44 -0.93 16.66
N GLN A 20 -5.69 -0.79 15.36
CA GLN A 20 -4.62 -0.76 14.37
C GLN A 20 -3.96 0.63 14.40
N LYS A 21 -2.70 0.72 14.85
CA LYS A 21 -1.92 1.97 14.90
C LYS A 21 -1.89 2.74 13.57
N GLN A 22 -2.05 2.02 12.47
CA GLN A 22 -1.98 2.54 11.11
C GLN A 22 -3.12 3.52 10.79
N TRP A 23 -4.25 3.47 11.49
CA TRP A 23 -5.35 4.43 11.34
C TRP A 23 -5.14 5.72 12.12
N SER A 24 -4.21 5.73 13.08
CA SER A 24 -3.90 6.92 13.88
C SER A 24 -3.07 7.96 13.11
N ASP A 25 -2.32 7.54 12.08
CA ASP A 25 -1.45 8.40 11.27
C ASP A 25 -2.10 8.87 9.96
N ILE A 26 -3.38 8.54 9.72
CA ILE A 26 -4.09 8.96 8.51
C ILE A 26 -4.47 10.43 8.65
N SER A 27 -3.54 11.31 8.27
CA SER A 27 -3.83 12.72 7.98
C SER A 27 -4.75 12.80 6.74
N GLU A 28 -5.74 13.69 6.79
CA GLU A 28 -6.70 14.00 5.70
C GLU A 28 -6.05 14.27 4.33
N VAL A 29 -4.75 14.57 4.30
CA VAL A 29 -3.98 14.88 3.08
C VAL A 29 -3.52 13.61 2.34
N SER A 30 -3.57 12.44 2.99
CA SER A 30 -3.19 11.17 2.39
C SER A 30 -4.20 10.73 1.32
N LYS A 31 -3.89 11.04 0.05
CA LYS A 31 -4.63 10.58 -1.14
C LYS A 31 -4.73 9.05 -1.28
N ASN A 32 -4.11 8.28 -0.37
CA ASN A 32 -4.01 6.83 -0.41
C ASN A 32 -4.94 6.10 0.57
N ALA A 33 -5.96 6.76 1.12
CA ALA A 33 -6.97 6.09 1.97
C ALA A 33 -7.58 4.83 1.31
N ASN A 34 -7.75 4.84 -0.02
CA ASN A 34 -8.26 3.69 -0.79
C ASN A 34 -7.24 2.55 -1.00
N ALA A 35 -5.97 2.76 -0.68
CA ALA A 35 -4.87 1.82 -0.90
C ALA A 35 -4.37 1.17 0.41
N PHE A 36 -5.11 1.28 1.51
CA PHE A 36 -4.83 0.60 2.79
C PHE A 36 -5.14 -0.90 2.70
N LYS A 37 -4.57 -1.59 1.71
CA LYS A 37 -4.44 -3.05 1.72
C LYS A 37 -3.24 -3.39 2.59
N THR A 38 -3.50 -4.05 3.71
CA THR A 38 -2.47 -4.65 4.56
C THR A 38 -1.82 -5.90 3.93
N THR A 39 -2.28 -6.32 2.75
CA THR A 39 -1.72 -7.46 2.04
C THR A 39 -0.32 -7.13 1.56
N SER A 40 0.68 -7.77 2.16
CA SER A 40 2.04 -7.71 1.65
C SER A 40 2.08 -8.17 0.18
N PRO A 41 2.85 -7.50 -0.69
CA PRO A 41 3.04 -7.94 -2.05
C PRO A 41 3.54 -9.38 -2.07
N LYS A 42 3.23 -10.14 -3.13
CA LYS A 42 3.61 -11.56 -3.25
C LYS A 42 5.12 -11.78 -3.13
N PHE A 43 5.91 -10.80 -3.57
CA PHE A 43 7.36 -10.83 -3.56
C PHE A 43 7.94 -9.50 -3.06
N PRO A 44 7.87 -9.23 -1.74
CA PRO A 44 8.21 -7.91 -1.21
C PRO A 44 9.67 -7.53 -1.47
N GLN A 45 10.59 -8.49 -1.39
CA GLN A 45 12.01 -8.26 -1.64
C GLN A 45 12.29 -7.92 -3.12
N ILE A 46 11.62 -8.61 -4.04
CA ILE A 46 11.77 -8.38 -5.48
C ILE A 46 11.22 -7.01 -5.85
N GLU A 47 10.03 -6.66 -5.36
CA GLU A 47 9.44 -5.34 -5.62
C GLU A 47 10.28 -4.20 -5.04
N GLN A 48 10.88 -4.39 -3.87
CA GLN A 48 11.75 -3.38 -3.26
C GLN A 48 13.03 -3.17 -4.08
N ALA A 49 13.69 -4.26 -4.51
CA ALA A 49 14.86 -4.20 -5.38
C ALA A 49 14.53 -3.58 -6.75
N LEU A 50 13.38 -3.94 -7.31
CA LEU A 50 12.89 -3.42 -8.58
C LEU A 50 12.57 -1.92 -8.48
N GLY A 51 11.98 -1.46 -7.37
CA GLY A 51 11.71 -0.04 -7.13
C GLY A 51 13.00 0.79 -7.10
N MET A 52 14.06 0.30 -6.43
CA MET A 52 15.38 0.96 -6.44
C MET A 52 15.98 1.00 -7.86
N TRP A 53 15.82 -0.08 -8.62
CA TRP A 53 16.29 -0.14 -10.00
C TRP A 53 15.52 0.82 -10.92
N ILE A 54 14.20 0.93 -10.78
CA ILE A 54 13.36 1.85 -11.55
C ILE A 54 13.84 3.29 -11.36
N GLY A 55 14.08 3.72 -10.11
CA GLY A 55 14.61 5.07 -9.85
C GLY A 55 15.97 5.32 -10.52
N THR A 56 16.82 4.29 -10.59
CA THR A 56 18.10 4.36 -11.31
C THR A 56 17.90 4.35 -12.84
N ALA A 57 16.87 3.68 -13.34
CA ALA A 57 16.54 3.60 -14.76
C ALA A 57 15.93 4.90 -15.29
N GLU A 58 15.10 5.56 -14.48
CA GLU A 58 14.57 6.91 -14.78
C GLU A 58 15.69 7.94 -14.87
N GLN A 59 16.66 7.90 -13.96
CA GLN A 59 17.86 8.76 -14.02
C GLN A 59 18.67 8.56 -15.31
N ARG A 60 18.65 7.35 -15.87
CA ARG A 60 19.34 7.00 -17.12
C ARG A 60 18.49 7.22 -18.37
N GLN A 61 17.28 7.79 -18.23
CA GLN A 61 16.29 7.96 -19.31
C GLN A 61 16.01 6.66 -20.09
N LEU A 62 16.03 5.52 -19.40
CA LEU A 62 15.65 4.26 -20.01
C LEU A 62 14.13 4.21 -20.19
N ILE A 63 13.68 3.75 -21.36
CA ILE A 63 12.26 3.52 -21.61
C ILE A 63 11.83 2.27 -20.82
N LEU A 64 11.19 2.51 -19.67
CA LEU A 64 10.60 1.48 -18.83
C LEU A 64 9.32 0.94 -19.51
N THR A 65 9.47 -0.16 -20.23
CA THR A 65 8.33 -0.96 -20.72
C THR A 65 8.11 -2.17 -19.84
N GLY A 66 6.90 -2.73 -19.85
CA GLY A 66 6.55 -3.92 -19.07
C GLY A 66 7.47 -5.12 -19.35
N GLU A 67 8.00 -5.24 -20.57
CA GLU A 67 8.94 -6.31 -20.93
C GLU A 67 10.30 -6.15 -20.25
N VAL A 68 10.84 -4.92 -20.21
CA VAL A 68 12.13 -4.63 -19.54
C VAL A 68 12.01 -4.88 -18.03
N ILE A 69 10.88 -4.48 -17.44
CA ILE A 69 10.58 -4.75 -16.03
C ILE A 69 10.50 -6.25 -15.77
N ARG A 70 9.83 -7.01 -16.65
CA ARG A 70 9.72 -8.47 -16.53
C ARG A 70 11.07 -9.17 -16.67
N GLN A 71 11.91 -8.74 -17.62
CA GLN A 71 13.27 -9.25 -17.78
C GLN A 71 14.14 -9.01 -16.55
N LYS A 72 13.92 -7.91 -15.83
CA LYS A 72 14.68 -7.59 -14.62
C LYS A 72 14.14 -8.27 -13.36
N ALA A 73 12.87 -8.69 -13.37
CA ALA A 73 12.19 -9.35 -12.26
C ALA A 73 12.31 -10.89 -12.29
N LEU A 74 12.74 -11.48 -13.42
CA LEU A 74 13.15 -12.88 -13.56
C LEU A 74 14.52 -13.12 -12.90
#